data_AF-A0A8I0D7U9-F1
#
_entry.id   AF-A0A8I0D7U9-F1
#
_cell.length_a   1.000
_cell.length_b   1.000
_cell.length_c   1.000
_cell.angle_alpha   90.00
_cell.angle_beta   90.00
_cell.angle_gamma   90.00
#
_symmetry.space_group_name_H-M   'P 1'
#
loop_
_entity.id
_entity.type
_entity.pdbx_description
1 polymer ?
#
loop_
_entity_poly.entity_id
_entity_poly.type
_entity_poly.pdbx_seq_one_letter_code
_entity_poly.pdbx_strand_id
1 'polypeptide(L)'
;MGEHRIFAAQWLLAIAADELFQTPRTDEGNLVSIIRRLLPDTTHLDTLDAEDYPETFKFEFEGPLQFDVYVGPIKVWLDISDNRPGRGGSAVYSGVASFARNSRRVFIGDPDGLSDLALRRRTDAMLSSAIKYGTTDHLAPHQYQREGNSTLGVPPLPWTHGHTLDNIQSMIETGVASLASCVPEICNAIYEFESKTFVDAEGRPLLETVLGGWSDKLARSGEARAGLATLKRNILLRSLVCQTAESRSALLEQALREPHQLLEGSDLFGIFY
;
A
#
# COMPACT_ATOMS: atom_id res chain seq x y z
N MET A 1 19.28 -8.93 -18.95
CA MET A 1 19.59 -8.40 -17.60
C MET A 1 18.37 -7.70 -16.97
N GLY A 2 17.14 -8.18 -17.22
CA GLY A 2 15.89 -7.51 -16.80
C GLY A 2 14.95 -8.39 -15.95
N GLU A 3 14.93 -9.71 -16.15
CA GLU A 3 14.01 -10.62 -15.44
C GLU A 3 14.24 -10.70 -13.93
N HIS A 4 15.47 -10.48 -13.45
CA HIS A 4 15.77 -10.60 -12.02
C HIS A 4 15.32 -9.41 -11.17
N ARG A 5 15.00 -8.25 -11.80
CA ARG A 5 14.65 -7.04 -11.05
C ARG A 5 13.23 -7.10 -10.51
N ILE A 6 12.31 -7.74 -11.22
CA ILE A 6 10.86 -7.73 -10.95
C ILE A 6 10.35 -8.93 -10.15
N PHE A 7 11.24 -9.75 -9.60
CA PHE A 7 10.87 -10.99 -8.90
C PHE A 7 9.84 -10.75 -7.78
N ALA A 8 10.06 -9.75 -6.93
CA ALA A 8 9.17 -9.50 -5.80
C ALA A 8 7.76 -9.11 -6.28
N ALA A 9 7.68 -8.29 -7.33
CA ALA A 9 6.42 -7.95 -7.98
C ALA A 9 5.72 -9.19 -8.56
N GLN A 10 6.44 -10.05 -9.30
CA GLN A 10 5.87 -11.27 -9.88
C GLN A 10 5.34 -12.22 -8.82
N TRP A 11 6.12 -12.45 -7.75
CA TRP A 11 5.74 -13.34 -6.66
C TRP A 11 4.47 -12.85 -5.94
N LEU A 12 4.40 -11.55 -5.61
CA LEU A 12 3.23 -10.97 -4.95
C LEU A 12 1.98 -11.03 -5.82
N LEU A 13 2.12 -10.81 -7.14
CA LEU A 13 1.00 -10.94 -8.07
C LEU A 13 0.52 -12.38 -8.20
N ALA A 14 1.43 -13.36 -8.18
CA ALA A 14 1.08 -14.78 -8.25
C ALA A 14 0.25 -15.23 -7.05
N ILE A 15 0.52 -14.68 -5.85
CA ILE A 15 -0.20 -15.03 -4.61
C ILE A 15 -1.35 -14.07 -4.26
N ALA A 16 -1.71 -13.13 -5.14
CA ALA A 16 -2.67 -12.07 -4.83
C ALA A 16 -4.11 -12.60 -4.71
N ALA A 17 -4.46 -13.20 -3.58
CA ALA A 17 -5.81 -13.62 -3.22
C ALA A 17 -6.46 -12.64 -2.22
N ASP A 18 -7.78 -12.70 -2.03
CA ASP A 18 -8.50 -11.74 -1.18
C ASP A 18 -8.03 -11.79 0.29
N GLU A 19 -7.59 -12.95 0.76
CA GLU A 19 -7.04 -13.19 2.10
C GLU A 19 -5.77 -12.37 2.38
N LEU A 20 -5.06 -11.95 1.33
CA LEU A 20 -3.87 -11.11 1.45
C LEU A 20 -4.21 -9.66 1.84
N PHE A 21 -5.48 -9.24 1.66
CA PHE A 21 -5.94 -7.87 1.81
C PHE A 21 -6.91 -7.68 2.98
N GLN A 22 -6.79 -6.54 3.67
CA GLN A 22 -7.71 -6.15 4.75
C GLN A 22 -9.10 -5.82 4.22
N THR A 23 -9.16 -5.26 3.01
CA THR A 23 -10.42 -4.95 2.33
C THR A 23 -10.59 -5.84 1.11
N PRO A 24 -11.77 -6.47 0.94
CA PRO A 24 -12.02 -7.35 -0.20
C PRO A 24 -12.05 -6.56 -1.51
N ARG A 25 -11.83 -7.27 -2.63
CA ARG A 25 -12.06 -6.70 -3.95
C ARG A 25 -13.53 -6.36 -4.15
N THR A 26 -13.78 -5.40 -5.04
CA THR A 26 -15.13 -5.01 -5.43
C THR A 26 -15.14 -4.53 -6.88
N ASP A 27 -16.18 -4.85 -7.63
CA ASP A 27 -16.46 -4.30 -8.97
C ASP A 27 -17.51 -3.18 -8.92
N GLU A 28 -17.95 -2.76 -7.72
CA GLU A 28 -18.85 -1.62 -7.53
C GLU A 28 -18.27 -0.35 -8.15
N GLY A 29 -19.08 0.36 -8.95
CA GLY A 29 -18.69 1.59 -9.65
C GLY A 29 -19.13 2.86 -8.91
N ASN A 30 -20.00 2.75 -7.91
CA ASN A 30 -20.49 3.89 -7.13
C ASN A 30 -19.60 4.17 -5.91
N LEU A 31 -18.94 5.33 -5.89
CA LEU A 31 -18.03 5.74 -4.81
C LEU A 31 -18.66 5.64 -3.43
N VAL A 32 -19.87 6.21 -3.23
CA VAL A 32 -20.56 6.22 -1.93
C VAL A 32 -20.84 4.79 -1.44
N SER A 33 -21.22 3.88 -2.34
CA SER A 33 -21.49 2.48 -2.01
C SER A 33 -20.21 1.73 -1.63
N ILE A 34 -19.08 1.98 -2.31
CA ILE A 34 -17.77 1.43 -1.94
C ILE A 34 -17.37 1.92 -0.55
N ILE A 35 -17.42 3.23 -0.32
CA ILE A 35 -17.02 3.83 0.96
C ILE A 35 -17.89 3.27 2.09
N ARG A 36 -19.22 3.25 1.95
CA ARG A 36 -20.13 2.69 2.96
C ARG A 36 -19.86 1.22 3.25
N ARG A 37 -19.47 0.43 2.24
CA ARG A 37 -19.13 -0.98 2.43
C ARG A 37 -17.83 -1.17 3.22
N LEU A 38 -16.82 -0.34 2.96
CA LEU A 38 -15.51 -0.46 3.62
C LEU A 38 -15.44 0.27 4.96
N LEU A 39 -16.25 1.30 5.13
CA LEU A 39 -16.34 2.20 6.28
C LEU A 39 -17.82 2.41 6.62
N PRO A 40 -18.46 1.44 7.31
CA PRO A 40 -19.90 1.46 7.58
C PRO A 40 -20.34 2.62 8.48
N ASP A 41 -19.43 3.14 9.29
CA ASP A 41 -19.66 4.28 10.18
C ASP A 41 -19.43 5.64 9.48
N THR A 42 -19.10 5.64 8.18
CA THR A 42 -18.91 6.86 7.39
C THR A 42 -20.18 7.20 6.60
N THR A 43 -20.59 8.46 6.70
CA THR A 43 -21.73 9.04 6.01
C THR A 43 -21.26 9.95 4.88
N HIS A 44 -21.92 9.86 3.73
CA HIS A 44 -21.78 10.84 2.65
C HIS A 44 -22.67 12.05 2.97
N LEU A 45 -22.05 13.21 3.13
CA LEU A 45 -22.74 14.45 3.50
C LEU A 45 -23.34 15.14 2.27
N ASP A 46 -22.50 15.41 1.27
CA ASP A 46 -22.93 16.15 0.08
C ASP A 46 -22.03 15.86 -1.13
N THR A 47 -22.53 16.20 -2.32
CA THR A 47 -21.78 16.25 -3.57
C THR A 47 -21.86 17.66 -4.15
N LEU A 48 -20.73 18.34 -4.20
CA LEU A 48 -20.62 19.74 -4.61
C LEU A 48 -19.81 19.87 -5.91
N ASP A 49 -20.01 20.94 -6.67
CA ASP A 49 -19.07 21.33 -7.71
C ASP A 49 -17.77 21.83 -7.05
N ALA A 50 -16.62 21.31 -7.49
CA ALA A 50 -15.33 21.79 -7.01
C ALA A 50 -14.95 23.07 -7.77
N GLU A 51 -15.17 24.24 -7.18
CA GLU A 51 -15.01 25.55 -7.84
C GLU A 51 -13.63 25.75 -8.49
N ASP A 52 -12.58 25.27 -7.84
CA ASP A 52 -11.20 25.38 -8.31
C ASP A 52 -10.83 24.37 -9.42
N TYR A 53 -11.70 23.38 -9.68
CA TYR A 53 -11.43 22.26 -10.57
C TYR A 53 -12.57 22.04 -11.58
N PRO A 54 -12.41 22.46 -12.84
CA PRO A 54 -13.43 22.29 -13.87
C PRO A 54 -13.90 20.83 -14.00
N GLU A 55 -15.21 20.65 -14.16
CA GLU A 55 -15.87 19.35 -14.35
C GLU A 55 -15.55 18.32 -13.25
N THR A 56 -15.27 18.80 -12.03
CA THR A 56 -14.94 17.96 -10.88
C THR A 56 -16.00 18.11 -9.81
N PHE A 57 -16.46 16.98 -9.28
CA PHE A 57 -17.35 16.95 -8.12
C PHE A 57 -16.55 16.60 -6.86
N LYS A 58 -16.80 17.34 -5.78
CA LYS A 58 -16.32 17.07 -4.43
C LYS A 58 -17.36 16.24 -3.68
N PHE A 59 -17.00 15.04 -3.26
CA PHE A 59 -17.81 14.18 -2.39
C PHE A 59 -17.31 14.32 -0.96
N GLU A 60 -18.15 14.83 -0.07
CA GLU A 60 -17.80 15.05 1.34
C GLU A 60 -18.24 13.86 2.20
N PHE A 61 -17.32 13.33 3.00
CA PHE A 61 -17.58 12.21 3.89
C PHE A 61 -17.22 12.55 5.34
N GLU A 62 -18.08 12.16 6.26
CA GLU A 62 -17.88 12.34 7.70
C GLU A 62 -18.14 11.04 8.47
N GLY A 63 -17.43 10.85 9.57
CA GLY A 63 -17.54 9.70 10.45
C GLY A 63 -16.34 9.66 11.39
N PRO A 64 -15.75 8.48 11.65
CA PRO A 64 -14.49 8.37 12.39
C PRO A 64 -13.32 9.13 11.74
N LEU A 65 -13.42 9.41 10.44
CA LEU A 65 -12.52 10.24 9.64
C LEU A 65 -13.37 11.17 8.77
N GLN A 66 -12.93 12.43 8.64
CA GLN A 66 -13.54 13.40 7.73
C GLN A 66 -12.67 13.56 6.49
N PHE A 67 -13.18 13.28 5.31
CA PHE A 67 -12.36 13.31 4.09
C PHE A 67 -13.19 13.63 2.87
N ASP A 68 -12.52 14.16 1.86
CA ASP A 68 -13.13 14.58 0.62
C ASP A 68 -12.55 13.80 -0.55
N VAL A 69 -13.41 13.36 -1.46
CA VAL A 69 -13.00 12.70 -2.69
C VAL A 69 -13.42 13.54 -3.87
N TYR A 70 -12.44 13.96 -4.65
CA TYR A 70 -12.66 14.79 -5.83
C TYR A 70 -12.66 13.91 -7.07
N VAL A 71 -13.76 13.95 -7.82
CA VAL A 71 -14.00 13.09 -8.98
C VAL A 71 -14.11 13.95 -10.23
N GLY A 72 -13.07 13.96 -11.04
CA GLY A 72 -13.08 14.59 -12.36
C GLY A 72 -13.41 13.60 -13.48
N PRO A 73 -13.28 14.02 -14.75
CA PRO A 73 -13.61 13.16 -15.90
C PRO A 73 -12.69 11.94 -16.03
N ILE A 74 -11.38 12.13 -15.82
CA ILE A 74 -10.34 11.10 -16.00
C ILE A 74 -9.50 10.83 -14.74
N LYS A 75 -9.65 11.66 -13.71
CA LYS A 75 -8.84 11.64 -12.50
C LYS A 75 -9.71 11.64 -11.25
N VAL A 76 -9.18 11.05 -10.19
CA VAL A 76 -9.75 11.14 -8.84
C VAL A 76 -8.61 11.40 -7.86
N TRP A 77 -8.87 12.17 -6.81
CA TRP A 77 -7.94 12.34 -5.70
C TRP A 77 -8.68 12.42 -4.37
N LEU A 78 -7.90 12.27 -3.30
CA LEU A 78 -8.37 12.20 -1.93
C LEU A 78 -7.69 13.32 -1.16
N ASP A 79 -8.51 14.16 -0.52
CA ASP A 79 -8.07 15.04 0.55
C ASP A 79 -8.46 14.42 1.89
N ILE A 80 -7.47 14.24 2.77
CA ILE A 80 -7.64 13.70 4.12
C ILE A 80 -6.85 14.55 5.14
N SER A 81 -6.52 15.78 4.76
CA SER A 81 -5.60 16.68 5.48
C SER A 81 -6.10 17.07 6.87
N ASP A 82 -7.42 17.18 7.07
CA ASP A 82 -8.05 17.57 8.34
C ASP A 82 -8.00 16.47 9.42
N ASN A 83 -7.59 15.25 9.09
CA ASN A 83 -7.58 14.16 10.07
C ASN A 83 -6.27 14.07 10.85
N ARG A 84 -6.42 13.89 12.17
CA ARG A 84 -5.34 13.36 12.98
C ARG A 84 -5.02 11.92 12.56
N PRO A 85 -3.74 11.53 12.49
CA PRO A 85 -3.34 10.16 12.17
C PRO A 85 -4.00 9.11 13.09
N GLY A 86 -4.88 8.26 12.55
CA GLY A 86 -5.65 7.26 13.29
C GLY A 86 -5.98 5.98 12.49
N ARG A 87 -6.90 5.16 13.00
CA ARG A 87 -7.40 3.94 12.32
C ARG A 87 -8.37 4.35 11.20
N GLY A 88 -8.31 3.65 10.05
CA GLY A 88 -9.30 3.77 8.95
C GLY A 88 -8.80 4.39 7.65
N GLY A 89 -7.68 5.13 7.66
CA GLY A 89 -7.19 5.81 6.45
C GLY A 89 -6.86 4.85 5.29
N SER A 90 -6.35 3.65 5.59
CA SER A 90 -6.07 2.64 4.56
C SER A 90 -7.33 2.17 3.83
N ALA A 91 -8.47 2.07 4.52
CA ALA A 91 -9.74 1.70 3.92
C ALA A 91 -10.28 2.80 2.99
N VAL A 92 -10.08 4.08 3.35
CA VAL A 92 -10.40 5.23 2.47
C VAL A 92 -9.60 5.13 1.17
N TYR A 93 -8.26 5.00 1.27
CA TYR A 93 -7.40 4.84 0.10
C TYR A 93 -7.79 3.63 -0.75
N SER A 94 -8.08 2.48 -0.12
CA SER A 94 -8.52 1.27 -0.83
C SER A 94 -9.84 1.49 -1.57
N GLY A 95 -10.80 2.19 -0.94
CA GLY A 95 -12.08 2.54 -1.56
C GLY A 95 -11.92 3.46 -2.77
N VAL A 96 -11.16 4.54 -2.63
CA VAL A 96 -10.91 5.50 -3.72
C VAL A 96 -10.13 4.84 -4.87
N ALA A 97 -9.14 4.00 -4.56
CA ALA A 97 -8.39 3.28 -5.59
C ALA A 97 -9.26 2.24 -6.33
N SER A 98 -10.17 1.57 -5.61
CA SER A 98 -11.15 0.65 -6.22
C SER A 98 -12.12 1.40 -7.13
N PHE A 99 -12.63 2.54 -6.68
CA PHE A 99 -13.46 3.43 -7.51
C PHE A 99 -12.71 3.89 -8.77
N ALA A 100 -11.45 4.32 -8.64
CA ALA A 100 -10.63 4.73 -9.77
C ALA A 100 -10.52 3.61 -10.83
N ARG A 101 -10.16 2.40 -10.38
CA ARG A 101 -10.08 1.22 -11.25
C ARG A 101 -11.41 0.92 -11.93
N ASN A 102 -12.49 0.81 -11.16
CA ASN A 102 -13.80 0.38 -11.66
C ASN A 102 -14.43 1.40 -12.61
N SER A 103 -14.10 2.68 -12.41
CA SER A 103 -14.61 3.79 -13.21
C SER A 103 -13.64 4.28 -14.30
N ARG A 104 -12.53 3.55 -14.54
CA ARG A 104 -11.48 3.87 -15.53
C ARG A 104 -10.88 5.26 -15.37
N ARG A 105 -10.66 5.68 -14.13
CA ARG A 105 -9.98 6.92 -13.76
C ARG A 105 -8.61 6.62 -13.18
N VAL A 106 -7.76 7.65 -13.16
CA VAL A 106 -6.46 7.60 -12.50
C VAL A 106 -6.55 8.24 -11.12
N PHE A 107 -6.21 7.48 -10.07
CA PHE A 107 -6.04 7.99 -8.73
C PHE A 107 -4.68 8.70 -8.61
N ILE A 108 -4.72 10.02 -8.65
CA ILE A 108 -3.55 10.89 -8.55
C ILE A 108 -3.29 11.29 -7.10
N GLY A 109 -2.13 11.90 -6.83
CA GLY A 109 -1.92 12.60 -5.57
C GLY A 109 -2.79 13.84 -5.49
N ASP A 110 -3.10 14.27 -4.28
CA ASP A 110 -3.78 15.54 -4.04
C ASP A 110 -3.00 16.70 -4.70
N PRO A 111 -3.59 17.44 -5.66
CA PRO A 111 -2.93 18.55 -6.33
C PRO A 111 -2.54 19.69 -5.39
N ASP A 112 -3.25 19.86 -4.28
CA ASP A 112 -3.01 20.96 -3.33
C ASP A 112 -1.84 20.65 -2.38
N GLY A 113 -1.37 19.41 -2.37
CA GLY A 113 -0.10 19.02 -1.76
C GLY A 113 -0.17 17.68 -1.04
N LEU A 114 1.01 17.18 -0.68
CA LEU A 114 1.14 15.91 0.03
C LEU A 114 2.01 16.13 1.27
N SER A 115 1.46 15.84 2.45
CA SER A 115 2.23 15.92 3.69
C SER A 115 3.34 14.86 3.75
N ASP A 116 4.36 15.11 4.57
CA ASP A 116 5.47 14.18 4.82
C ASP A 116 5.01 12.79 5.27
N LEU A 117 3.95 12.73 6.08
CA LEU A 117 3.36 11.47 6.50
C LEU A 117 2.58 10.78 5.36
N ALA A 118 1.91 11.56 4.51
CA ALA A 118 1.16 11.05 3.37
C ALA A 118 2.09 10.52 2.26
N LEU A 119 3.31 11.05 2.14
CA LEU A 119 4.34 10.58 1.22
C LEU A 119 4.57 9.07 1.29
N ARG A 120 4.64 8.52 2.51
CA ARG A 120 4.86 7.08 2.77
C ARG A 120 3.56 6.28 2.62
N ARG A 121 2.49 6.75 3.27
CA ARG A 121 1.19 6.05 3.32
C ARG A 121 0.58 5.89 1.94
N ARG A 122 0.71 6.89 1.08
CA ARG A 122 0.19 6.84 -0.27
C ARG A 122 0.93 5.79 -1.11
N THR A 123 2.25 5.71 -1.02
CA THR A 123 3.03 4.66 -1.71
C THR A 123 2.60 3.26 -1.27
N ASP A 124 2.42 3.08 0.04
CA ASP A 124 1.92 1.84 0.62
C ASP A 124 0.51 1.47 0.13
N ALA A 125 -0.38 2.46 0.01
CA ALA A 125 -1.73 2.27 -0.51
C ALA A 125 -1.75 1.97 -2.02
N MET A 126 -0.91 2.66 -2.79
CA MET A 126 -0.73 2.39 -4.22
C MET A 126 -0.25 0.96 -4.44
N LEU A 127 0.76 0.51 -3.68
CA LEU A 127 1.27 -0.86 -3.78
C LEU A 127 0.20 -1.90 -3.47
N SER A 128 -0.56 -1.71 -2.38
CA SER A 128 -1.69 -2.58 -2.04
C SER A 128 -2.71 -2.65 -3.17
N SER A 129 -3.09 -1.51 -3.73
CA SER A 129 -4.05 -1.47 -4.84
C SER A 129 -3.50 -2.12 -6.12
N ALA A 130 -2.23 -1.91 -6.42
CA ALA A 130 -1.58 -2.47 -7.61
C ALA A 130 -1.49 -3.99 -7.56
N ILE A 131 -1.14 -4.56 -6.40
CA ILE A 131 -1.13 -6.02 -6.20
C ILE A 131 -2.56 -6.56 -6.22
N LYS A 132 -3.50 -5.87 -5.56
CA LYS A 132 -4.92 -6.27 -5.52
C LYS A 132 -5.51 -6.40 -6.92
N TYR A 133 -5.28 -5.42 -7.78
CA TYR A 133 -5.88 -5.41 -9.12
C TYR A 133 -4.97 -5.92 -10.23
N GLY A 134 -3.72 -6.28 -9.90
CA GLY A 134 -2.73 -6.74 -10.86
C GLY A 134 -2.31 -5.71 -11.90
N THR A 135 -2.58 -4.42 -11.66
CA THR A 135 -2.27 -3.33 -12.60
C THR A 135 -1.98 -2.02 -11.87
N THR A 136 -1.23 -1.14 -12.52
CA THR A 136 -0.99 0.24 -12.08
C THR A 136 -1.73 1.30 -12.89
N ASP A 137 -2.56 0.90 -13.87
CA ASP A 137 -3.16 1.84 -14.84
C ASP A 137 -4.10 2.87 -14.20
N HIS A 138 -4.70 2.53 -13.06
CA HIS A 138 -5.57 3.43 -12.29
C HIS A 138 -4.82 4.25 -11.24
N LEU A 139 -3.48 4.27 -11.24
CA LEU A 139 -2.65 4.93 -10.25
C LEU A 139 -1.68 5.91 -10.92
N ALA A 140 -1.43 7.03 -10.25
CA ALA A 140 -0.27 7.86 -10.52
C ALA A 140 0.34 8.36 -9.21
N PRO A 141 1.68 8.42 -9.09
CA PRO A 141 2.33 9.02 -7.95
C PRO A 141 2.18 10.55 -7.96
N HIS A 142 2.10 11.15 -6.77
CA HIS A 142 2.26 12.60 -6.61
C HIS A 142 3.68 13.05 -7.00
N GLN A 143 3.87 14.30 -7.41
CA GLN A 143 5.20 14.84 -7.72
C GLN A 143 6.19 14.64 -6.56
N TYR A 144 5.75 14.89 -5.33
CA TYR A 144 6.56 14.68 -4.12
C TYR A 144 7.00 13.21 -3.93
N GLN A 145 6.18 12.22 -4.34
CA GLN A 145 6.59 10.81 -4.35
C GLN A 145 7.65 10.54 -5.42
N ARG A 146 7.52 11.16 -6.60
CA ARG A 146 8.48 10.99 -7.70
C ARG A 146 9.84 11.58 -7.35
N GLU A 147 9.86 12.69 -6.62
CA GLU A 147 11.09 13.35 -6.16
C GLU A 147 11.68 12.70 -4.90
N GLY A 148 10.83 12.14 -4.04
CA GLY A 148 11.23 11.64 -2.73
C GLY A 148 11.59 12.78 -1.76
N ASN A 149 12.09 12.41 -0.60
CA ASN A 149 12.64 13.34 0.37
C ASN A 149 13.77 12.67 1.17
N SER A 150 15.01 13.06 0.89
CA SER A 150 16.20 12.51 1.55
C SER A 150 16.28 12.82 3.04
N THR A 151 15.77 13.97 3.48
CA THR A 151 15.72 14.37 4.90
C THR A 151 14.80 13.43 5.68
N LEU A 152 13.71 12.98 5.05
CA LEU A 152 12.81 11.99 5.62
C LEU A 152 13.27 10.55 5.34
N GLY A 153 14.37 10.33 4.60
CA GLY A 153 14.80 9.00 4.21
C GLY A 153 13.90 8.29 3.20
N VAL A 154 13.07 9.02 2.45
CA VAL A 154 12.20 8.48 1.40
C VAL A 154 12.88 8.66 0.04
N PRO A 155 13.27 7.58 -0.67
CA PRO A 155 13.87 7.73 -1.98
C PRO A 155 12.84 8.18 -3.03
N PRO A 156 13.30 8.76 -4.15
CA PRO A 156 12.45 8.99 -5.33
C PRO A 156 11.72 7.71 -5.74
N LEU A 157 10.48 7.82 -6.23
CA LEU A 157 9.72 6.72 -6.81
C LEU A 157 9.81 6.76 -8.35
N PRO A 158 10.61 5.87 -8.98
CA PRO A 158 10.56 5.70 -10.42
C PRO A 158 9.16 5.26 -10.88
N TRP A 159 8.66 5.87 -11.94
CA TRP A 159 7.35 5.56 -12.48
C TRP A 159 7.30 5.72 -13.98
N THR A 160 6.82 4.69 -14.67
CA THR A 160 6.58 4.73 -16.11
C THR A 160 5.16 4.23 -16.38
N HIS A 161 4.33 5.05 -17.03
CA HIS A 161 2.97 4.68 -17.35
C HIS A 161 2.91 3.41 -18.20
N GLY A 162 2.02 2.46 -17.87
CA GLY A 162 1.87 1.18 -18.55
C GLY A 162 2.91 0.11 -18.17
N HIS A 163 3.89 0.42 -17.33
CA HIS A 163 4.92 -0.52 -16.87
C HIS A 163 4.59 -1.12 -15.50
N THR A 164 3.47 -1.84 -15.41
CA THR A 164 2.93 -2.36 -14.14
C THR A 164 3.95 -3.11 -13.29
N LEU A 165 4.70 -4.06 -13.86
CA LEU A 165 5.66 -4.86 -13.07
C LEU A 165 6.81 -4.00 -12.53
N ASP A 166 7.36 -3.10 -13.35
CA ASP A 166 8.43 -2.18 -12.94
C ASP A 166 7.94 -1.19 -11.87
N ASN A 167 6.71 -0.69 -12.02
CA ASN A 167 6.10 0.24 -11.07
C ASN A 167 5.82 -0.41 -9.72
N ILE A 168 5.30 -1.65 -9.71
CA ILE A 168 5.12 -2.42 -8.48
C ILE A 168 6.47 -2.67 -7.81
N GLN A 169 7.47 -3.12 -8.58
CA GLN A 169 8.82 -3.33 -8.06
C GLN A 169 9.43 -2.05 -7.49
N SER A 170 9.25 -0.91 -8.16
CA SER A 170 9.72 0.39 -7.69
C SER A 170 9.05 0.79 -6.38
N MET A 171 7.74 0.59 -6.25
CA MET A 171 7.02 0.84 -4.98
C MET A 171 7.51 -0.07 -3.84
N ILE A 172 7.84 -1.34 -4.13
CA ILE A 172 8.41 -2.28 -3.16
C ILE A 172 9.77 -1.76 -2.66
N GLU A 173 10.68 -1.42 -3.58
CA GLU A 173 12.01 -0.92 -3.26
C GLU A 173 11.95 0.40 -2.48
N THR A 174 11.10 1.34 -2.93
CA THR A 174 10.88 2.61 -2.23
C THR A 174 10.31 2.39 -0.83
N GLY A 175 9.33 1.50 -0.65
CA GLY A 175 8.73 1.19 0.66
C GLY A 175 9.74 0.62 1.65
N VAL A 176 10.51 -0.38 1.20
CA VAL A 176 11.54 -1.05 2.02
C VAL A 176 12.63 -0.05 2.46
N ALA A 177 13.18 0.72 1.53
CA ALA A 177 14.22 1.70 1.83
C ALA A 177 13.70 2.80 2.77
N SER A 178 12.49 3.29 2.49
CA SER A 178 11.81 4.31 3.27
C SER A 178 11.64 3.88 4.73
N LEU A 179 11.12 2.67 4.98
CA LEU A 179 10.90 2.19 6.35
C LEU A 179 12.20 1.85 7.06
N ALA A 180 13.19 1.26 6.37
CA ALA A 180 14.49 0.96 6.96
C ALA A 180 15.21 2.22 7.47
N SER A 181 14.96 3.39 6.86
CA SER A 181 15.49 4.67 7.36
C SER A 181 14.90 5.10 8.71
N CYS A 182 13.67 4.67 9.04
CA CYS A 182 13.01 5.04 10.31
C CYS A 182 13.07 3.93 11.37
N VAL A 183 13.11 2.67 10.93
CA VAL A 183 13.18 1.48 11.80
C VAL A 183 14.31 0.58 11.30
N PRO A 184 15.58 0.91 11.58
CA PRO A 184 16.72 0.11 11.11
C PRO A 184 16.68 -1.34 11.59
N GLU A 185 16.03 -1.62 12.72
CA GLU A 185 15.86 -2.97 13.27
C GLU A 185 15.15 -3.93 12.31
N ILE A 186 14.33 -3.41 11.37
CA ILE A 186 13.66 -4.21 10.34
C ILE A 186 14.66 -4.92 9.41
N CYS A 187 15.90 -4.43 9.32
CA CYS A 187 16.97 -5.06 8.54
C CYS A 187 17.41 -6.41 9.12
N ASN A 188 17.11 -6.65 10.40
CA ASN A 188 17.42 -7.90 11.09
C ASN A 188 16.21 -8.84 11.16
N ALA A 189 15.11 -8.49 10.51
CA ALA A 189 13.92 -9.33 10.42
C ALA A 189 13.76 -9.87 9.00
N ILE A 190 13.28 -11.10 8.90
CA ILE A 190 12.93 -11.74 7.64
C ILE A 190 11.59 -12.49 7.77
N TYR A 191 10.88 -12.60 6.66
CA TYR A 191 9.83 -13.59 6.49
C TYR A 191 10.47 -14.90 5.99
N GLU A 192 10.33 -15.97 6.76
CA GLU A 192 10.81 -17.29 6.43
C GLU A 192 9.71 -18.04 5.67
N PHE A 193 9.95 -18.37 4.40
CA PHE A 193 8.90 -18.86 3.50
C PHE A 193 8.50 -20.31 3.81
N GLU A 194 9.43 -21.12 4.31
CA GLU A 194 9.16 -22.52 4.66
C GLU A 194 8.28 -22.62 5.92
N SER A 195 8.63 -21.89 6.97
CA SER A 195 7.88 -21.86 8.23
C SER A 195 6.72 -20.86 8.23
N LYS A 196 6.60 -20.05 7.17
CA LYS A 196 5.55 -19.05 6.91
C LYS A 196 5.38 -18.00 8.01
N THR A 197 6.45 -17.72 8.74
CA THR A 197 6.45 -16.80 9.89
C THR A 197 7.55 -15.75 9.79
N PHE A 198 7.42 -14.70 10.59
CA PHE A 198 8.44 -13.66 10.73
C PHE A 198 9.47 -14.07 11.78
N VAL A 199 10.75 -13.98 11.45
CA VAL A 199 11.85 -14.35 12.35
C VAL A 199 12.90 -13.25 12.44
N ASP A 200 13.67 -13.26 13.52
CA ASP A 200 14.83 -12.39 13.72
C ASP A 200 16.09 -12.93 13.02
N ALA A 201 17.22 -12.24 13.20
CA ALA A 201 18.50 -12.62 12.60
C ALA A 201 19.04 -13.98 13.08
N GLU A 202 18.56 -14.46 14.22
CA GLU A 202 18.90 -15.76 14.78
C GLU A 202 17.88 -16.85 14.40
N GLY A 203 16.88 -16.53 13.56
CA GLY A 203 15.84 -17.45 13.12
C GLY A 203 14.76 -17.70 14.18
N ARG A 204 14.68 -16.88 15.23
CA ARG A 204 13.65 -17.02 16.28
C ARG A 204 12.38 -16.30 15.85
N PRO A 205 11.18 -16.86 16.10
CA PRO A 205 9.91 -16.21 15.78
C PRO A 205 9.78 -14.82 16.42
N LEU A 206 9.44 -13.82 15.60
CA LEU A 206 9.14 -12.46 16.04
C LEU A 206 7.71 -12.40 16.57
N LEU A 207 7.57 -12.42 17.89
CA LEU A 207 6.29 -12.29 18.57
C LEU A 207 5.61 -10.94 18.24
N GLU A 208 4.28 -10.93 18.23
CA GLU A 208 3.51 -9.71 17.96
C GLU A 208 3.81 -8.59 18.96
N THR A 209 4.19 -8.93 20.20
CA THR A 209 4.60 -7.95 21.21
C THR A 209 5.88 -7.21 20.83
N VAL A 210 6.84 -7.89 20.18
CA VAL A 210 8.09 -7.29 19.69
C VAL A 210 7.78 -6.34 18.53
N LEU A 211 7.03 -6.83 17.54
CA LEU A 211 6.62 -6.03 16.38
C LEU A 211 5.73 -4.84 16.80
N GLY A 212 4.87 -5.04 17.79
CA GLY A 212 4.08 -3.97 18.41
C GLY A 212 4.95 -2.91 19.07
N GLY A 213 6.01 -3.32 19.78
CA GLY A 213 7.00 -2.39 20.34
C GLY A 213 7.70 -1.54 19.28
N TRP A 214 8.01 -2.10 18.11
CA TRP A 214 8.57 -1.36 16.97
C TRP A 214 7.56 -0.37 16.36
N SER A 215 6.30 -0.80 16.22
CA SER A 215 5.18 0.05 15.79
C SER A 215 5.01 1.25 16.73
N ASP A 216 5.05 1.02 18.04
CA ASP A 216 4.90 2.07 19.04
C ASP A 216 6.09 3.03 19.08
N LYS A 217 7.31 2.54 18.82
CA LYS A 217 8.50 3.38 18.69
C LYS A 217 8.35 4.34 17.52
N LEU A 218 7.89 3.84 16.37
CA LEU A 218 7.64 4.65 15.19
C LEU A 218 6.54 5.69 15.44
N ALA A 219 5.42 5.26 16.03
CA ALA A 219 4.31 6.15 16.34
C ALA A 219 4.68 7.29 17.30
N ARG A 220 5.68 7.09 18.16
CA ARG A 220 6.22 8.08 19.10
C ARG A 220 7.29 8.98 18.51
N SER A 221 8.02 8.56 17.47
CA SER A 221 9.03 9.43 16.83
C SER A 221 8.41 10.55 16.00
N GLY A 222 7.14 10.43 15.63
CA GLY A 222 6.44 11.41 14.78
C GLY A 222 6.88 11.35 13.31
N GLU A 223 7.89 10.53 12.98
CA GLU A 223 8.46 10.38 11.64
C GLU A 223 7.59 9.49 10.75
N ALA A 224 6.88 8.52 11.34
CA ALA A 224 5.88 7.70 10.67
C ALA A 224 4.91 7.06 11.69
N ARG A 225 3.78 6.56 11.23
CA ARG A 225 2.91 5.66 12.01
C ARG A 225 2.61 4.46 11.13
N ALA A 226 3.41 3.41 11.30
CA ALA A 226 3.22 2.10 10.67
C ALA A 226 2.50 1.20 11.67
N GLY A 227 1.30 0.74 11.33
CA GLY A 227 0.68 -0.33 12.10
C GLY A 227 1.46 -1.64 11.95
N LEU A 228 1.13 -2.63 12.79
CA LEU A 228 1.73 -3.97 12.73
C LEU A 228 1.74 -4.57 11.31
N ALA A 229 0.65 -4.40 10.55
CA ALA A 229 0.55 -4.86 9.17
C ALA A 229 1.58 -4.18 8.24
N THR A 230 1.82 -2.88 8.40
CA THR A 230 2.82 -2.15 7.60
C THR A 230 4.24 -2.65 7.90
N LEU A 231 4.56 -2.96 9.15
CA LEU A 231 5.85 -3.54 9.53
C LEU A 231 6.02 -4.94 8.94
N LYS A 232 5.06 -5.84 9.20
CA LYS A 232 5.06 -7.21 8.64
C LYS A 232 5.20 -7.17 7.12
N ARG A 233 4.43 -6.31 6.44
CA ARG A 233 4.51 -6.12 4.99
C ARG A 233 5.92 -5.78 4.55
N ASN A 234 6.55 -4.79 5.17
CA ASN A 234 7.90 -4.38 4.77
C ASN A 234 8.96 -5.44 5.08
N ILE A 235 8.80 -6.25 6.13
CA ILE A 235 9.66 -7.41 6.36
C ILE A 235 9.52 -8.41 5.21
N LEU A 236 8.28 -8.76 4.82
CA LEU A 236 8.02 -9.63 3.65
C LEU A 236 8.65 -9.06 2.37
N LEU A 237 8.38 -7.79 2.08
CA LEU A 237 8.89 -7.10 0.88
C LEU A 237 10.41 -7.12 0.83
N ARG A 238 11.07 -6.83 1.97
CA ARG A 238 12.52 -6.88 2.09
C ARG A 238 13.04 -8.30 1.88
N SER A 239 12.42 -9.30 2.50
CA SER A 239 12.77 -10.70 2.31
C SER A 239 12.74 -11.10 0.84
N LEU A 240 11.72 -10.68 0.09
CA LEU A 240 11.63 -10.92 -1.35
C LEU A 240 12.76 -10.22 -2.13
N VAL A 241 13.03 -8.94 -1.83
CA VAL A 241 14.09 -8.16 -2.49
C VAL A 241 15.48 -8.76 -2.25
N CYS A 242 15.72 -9.27 -1.04
CA CYS A 242 17.01 -9.82 -0.63
C CYS A 242 17.22 -11.30 -1.02
N GLN A 243 16.26 -11.97 -1.67
CA GLN A 243 16.41 -13.37 -2.05
C GLN A 243 17.59 -13.61 -3.00
N THR A 244 18.24 -14.77 -2.89
CA THR A 244 19.25 -15.24 -3.86
C THR A 244 18.60 -15.67 -5.17
N ALA A 245 19.37 -15.73 -6.27
CA ALA A 245 18.82 -16.12 -7.58
C ALA A 245 18.21 -17.54 -7.58
N GLU A 246 18.82 -18.47 -6.84
CA GLU A 246 18.33 -19.85 -6.69
C GLU A 246 16.99 -19.86 -5.94
N SER A 247 16.91 -19.21 -4.78
CA SER A 247 15.69 -19.13 -3.97
C SER A 247 14.55 -18.44 -4.71
N ARG A 248 14.84 -17.41 -5.52
CA ARG A 248 13.82 -16.71 -6.34
C ARG A 248 13.09 -17.66 -7.28
N SER A 249 13.83 -18.54 -7.96
CA SER A 249 13.26 -19.45 -8.95
C SER A 249 12.32 -20.46 -8.29
N ALA A 250 12.75 -21.07 -7.17
CA ALA A 250 11.94 -22.00 -6.40
C ALA A 250 10.68 -21.35 -5.80
N LEU A 251 10.82 -20.15 -5.22
CA LEU A 251 9.69 -19.42 -4.63
C LEU A 251 8.67 -19.00 -5.68
N LEU A 252 9.12 -18.57 -6.86
CA LEU A 252 8.21 -18.22 -7.95
C LEU A 252 7.50 -19.45 -8.51
N GLU A 253 8.21 -20.57 -8.69
CA GLU A 253 7.62 -21.84 -9.11
C GLU A 253 6.53 -22.29 -8.12
N GLN A 254 6.81 -22.21 -6.82
CA GLN A 254 5.83 -22.52 -5.77
C GLN A 254 4.62 -21.58 -5.84
N ALA A 255 4.84 -20.27 -5.97
CA ALA A 255 3.77 -19.28 -6.08
C ALA A 255 2.87 -19.49 -7.30
N LEU A 256 3.43 -19.96 -8.42
CA LEU A 256 2.66 -20.23 -9.63
C LEU A 256 1.88 -21.55 -9.58
N ARG A 257 2.40 -22.56 -8.86
CA ARG A 257 1.75 -23.87 -8.76
C ARG A 257 0.70 -23.94 -7.65
N GLU A 258 1.02 -23.41 -6.48
CA GLU A 258 0.24 -23.60 -5.26
C GLU A 258 0.10 -22.29 -4.45
N PRO A 259 -0.42 -21.20 -5.06
CA PRO A 259 -0.48 -19.88 -4.41
C PRO A 259 -1.26 -19.89 -3.08
N HIS A 260 -2.34 -20.68 -3.00
CA HIS A 260 -3.13 -20.80 -1.78
C HIS A 260 -2.35 -21.43 -0.62
N GLN A 261 -1.44 -22.37 -0.91
CA GLN A 261 -0.63 -22.99 0.14
C GLN A 261 0.34 -22.00 0.77
N LEU A 262 0.75 -20.93 0.06
CA LEU A 262 1.61 -19.90 0.65
C LEU A 262 0.84 -18.99 1.63
N LEU A 263 -0.48 -18.89 1.48
CA LEU A 263 -1.35 -18.10 2.36
C LEU A 263 -1.91 -18.93 3.53
N GLU A 264 -2.15 -20.23 3.30
CA GLU A 264 -2.73 -21.10 4.31
C GLU A 264 -1.80 -21.25 5.53
N GLY A 265 -2.32 -20.89 6.71
CA GLY A 265 -1.59 -20.95 7.98
C GLY A 265 -0.43 -19.97 8.10
N SER A 266 -0.34 -18.96 7.22
CA SER A 266 0.75 -17.99 7.24
C SER A 266 0.39 -16.70 7.99
N ASP A 267 1.42 -15.96 8.39
CA ASP A 267 1.28 -14.64 8.99
C ASP A 267 1.00 -13.52 7.94
N LEU A 268 0.61 -13.88 6.70
CA LEU A 268 0.40 -12.94 5.60
C LEU A 268 -1.05 -12.45 5.44
N PHE A 269 -1.98 -13.00 6.21
CA PHE A 269 -3.39 -12.62 6.13
C PHE A 269 -3.59 -11.13 6.41
N GLY A 270 -4.27 -10.42 5.51
CA GLY A 270 -4.58 -8.99 5.65
C GLY A 270 -3.33 -8.10 5.80
N ILE A 271 -2.19 -8.50 5.23
CA ILE A 271 -0.95 -7.74 5.33
C ILE A 271 -0.93 -6.53 4.38
N PHE A 272 -1.73 -6.57 3.30
CA PHE A 272 -2.00 -5.43 2.42
C PHE A 272 -3.40 -4.85 2.68
N TYR A 273 -3.66 -3.62 2.20
CA TYR A 273 -4.94 -2.94 2.35
C TYR A 273 -5.96 -3.37 1.31
#